data_AF-A0A5C9CGG8-F1
#
_entry.id   AF-A0A5C9CGG8-F1
#
_cell.length_a   1.000
_cell.length_b   1.000
_cell.length_c   1.000
_cell.angle_alpha   90.00
_cell.angle_beta   90.00
_cell.angle_gamma   90.00
#
_symmetry.space_group_name_H-M   'P 1'
#
loop_
_entity.id
_entity.type
_entity.pdbx_description
1 polymer ?
#
loop_
_entity_poly.entity_id
_entity_poly.type
_entity_poly.pdbx_seq_one_letter_code
_entity_poly.pdbx_strand_id
1 'polypeptide(L)'
;MPLAVAMGVPMYTNAAGVIPIVQALLAKGAALGTVLAFMMSVIALSLPEMIILRKVLKLRLIATFVGVVATGILLVGFVFNAVL
;
A
#
# COMPACT_ATOMS: atom_id res chain seq x y z
N MET A 1 8.16 -2.63 -8.24
CA MET A 1 7.40 -1.78 -7.28
C MET A 1 5.96 -1.51 -7.69
N PRO A 2 5.62 -1.01 -8.90
CA PRO A 2 4.23 -0.65 -9.23
C PRO A 2 3.24 -1.81 -9.17
N LEU A 3 3.69 -3.01 -9.58
CA LEU A 3 2.90 -4.24 -9.55
C LEU A 3 2.54 -4.70 -8.13
N ALA A 4 3.42 -4.48 -7.14
CA ALA A 4 3.16 -4.86 -5.76
C ALA A 4 2.06 -3.99 -5.13
N VAL A 5 2.03 -2.70 -5.48
CA VAL A 5 0.98 -1.75 -5.06
C VAL A 5 -0.36 -2.16 -5.67
N ALA A 6 -0.40 -2.43 -6.98
CA ALA A 6 -1.61 -2.88 -7.66
C ALA A 6 -2.18 -4.20 -7.09
N MET A 7 -1.31 -5.11 -6.65
CA MET A 7 -1.69 -6.38 -6.02
C MET A 7 -2.10 -6.26 -4.54
N GLY A 8 -1.70 -5.19 -3.84
CA GLY A 8 -2.05 -4.97 -2.43
C GLY A 8 -3.43 -4.31 -2.24
N VAL A 9 -3.85 -3.46 -3.18
CA VAL A 9 -5.14 -2.73 -3.17
C VAL A 9 -6.39 -3.63 -3.01
N PRO A 10 -6.46 -4.87 -3.55
CA PRO A 10 -7.62 -5.74 -3.36
C PRO A 10 -7.61 -6.54 -2.04
N MET A 11 -6.47 -6.63 -1.34
CA MET A 11 -6.38 -7.45 -0.12
C MET A 11 -6.92 -6.66 1.07
N TYR A 12 -8.21 -6.83 1.36
CA TYR A 12 -8.75 -6.43 2.66
C TYR A 12 -8.22 -7.36 3.74
N THR A 13 -6.97 -7.16 4.15
CA THR A 13 -6.31 -7.98 5.15
C THR A 13 -5.87 -7.06 6.28
N ASN A 14 -6.39 -7.34 7.48
CA ASN A 14 -5.91 -6.81 8.74
C ASN A 14 -4.36 -6.81 8.74
N ALA A 15 -3.71 -5.75 9.22
CA ALA A 15 -2.25 -5.62 9.26
C ALA A 15 -1.55 -6.90 9.76
N ALA A 16 -2.18 -7.66 10.67
CA ALA A 16 -1.73 -8.97 11.14
C ALA A 16 -1.56 -10.05 10.04
N GLY A 17 -2.43 -10.09 9.03
CA GLY A 17 -2.35 -11.06 7.94
C GLY A 17 -1.34 -10.70 6.84
N VAL A 18 -0.81 -9.47 6.85
CA VAL A 18 0.23 -9.02 5.91
C VAL A 18 1.63 -9.38 6.44
N ILE A 19 1.79 -9.56 7.76
CA ILE A 19 3.07 -9.90 8.41
C ILE A 19 3.73 -11.17 7.82
N PRO A 20 3.02 -12.30 7.60
CA PRO A 20 3.64 -13.50 7.02
C PRO A 20 4.11 -13.29 5.57
N ILE A 21 3.37 -12.50 4.79
CA ILE A 21 3.70 -12.18 3.39
C ILE A 21 4.97 -11.33 3.35
N VAL A 22 5.06 -10.36 4.25
CA VAL A 22 6.22 -9.48 4.42
C VAL A 22 7.46 -10.27 4.82
N GLN A 23 7.34 -11.16 5.80
CA GLN A 23 8.45 -12.04 6.21
C GLN A 23 8.91 -12.94 5.07
N ALA A 24 7.97 -13.50 4.28
CA ALA A 24 8.30 -14.31 3.12
C ALA A 24 8.98 -13.49 2.01
N LEU A 25 8.57 -12.24 1.78
CA LEU A 25 9.19 -11.35 0.79
C LEU A 25 10.60 -10.92 1.21
N LEU A 26 10.81 -10.57 2.48
CA LEU A 26 12.14 -10.27 3.03
C LEU A 26 13.06 -11.49 2.94
N ALA A 27 12.57 -12.68 3.28
CA ALA A 27 13.33 -13.92 3.17
C ALA A 27 13.71 -14.26 1.72
N LYS A 28 12.93 -13.80 0.73
CA LYS A 28 13.25 -13.91 -0.71
C LYS A 28 14.14 -12.80 -1.25
N GLY A 29 14.68 -11.93 -0.39
CA GLY A 29 15.58 -10.84 -0.78
C GLY A 29 14.88 -9.63 -1.39
N ALA A 30 13.57 -9.46 -1.17
CA ALA A 30 12.89 -8.22 -1.57
C ALA A 30 13.46 -7.04 -0.77
N ALA A 31 13.72 -5.93 -1.45
CA ALA A 31 14.24 -4.73 -0.81
C ALA A 31 13.28 -4.20 0.26
N LEU A 32 13.85 -3.74 1.38
CA LEU A 32 13.08 -3.36 2.57
C LEU A 32 12.07 -2.25 2.27
N GLY A 33 12.47 -1.26 1.46
CA GLY A 33 11.55 -0.20 0.98
C GLY A 33 10.38 -0.72 0.14
N THR A 34 10.56 -1.80 -0.63
CA THR A 34 9.47 -2.44 -1.40
C THR A 34 8.47 -3.13 -0.49
N VAL A 35 8.97 -3.78 0.56
CA VAL A 35 8.15 -4.50 1.53
C VAL A 35 7.34 -3.52 2.39
N LEU A 36 7.96 -2.42 2.84
CA LEU A 36 7.27 -1.37 3.58
C LEU A 36 6.20 -0.68 2.73
N ALA A 37 6.53 -0.33 1.48
CA ALA A 37 5.56 0.27 0.57
C ALA A 37 4.35 -0.66 0.30
N PHE A 38 4.59 -1.98 0.23
CA PHE A 38 3.52 -2.97 0.12
C PHE A 38 2.61 -2.98 1.35
N MET A 39 3.18 -3.03 2.57
CA MET A 39 2.38 -2.98 3.81
C MET A 39 1.53 -1.72 3.89
N MET A 40 2.12 -0.56 3.62
CA MET A 40 1.41 0.72 3.68
C MET A 40 0.30 0.80 2.63
N SER A 41 0.52 0.26 1.43
CA SER A 41 -0.51 0.19 0.39
C SER A 41 -1.70 -0.68 0.78
N VAL A 42 -1.45 -1.83 1.40
CA VAL A 42 -2.53 -2.74 1.83
C VAL A 42 -3.38 -2.09 2.93
N ILE A 43 -2.74 -1.35 3.84
CA ILE A 43 -3.43 -0.67 4.94
C ILE A 43 -4.18 0.57 4.45
N ALA A 44 -3.58 1.40 3.59
CA ALA A 44 -4.10 2.73 3.28
C ALA A 44 -5.07 2.78 2.08
N LEU A 45 -5.09 1.77 1.21
CA LEU A 45 -5.89 1.73 -0.02
C LEU A 45 -6.83 0.53 -0.04
N SER A 46 -7.38 0.18 1.12
CA SER A 46 -8.16 -1.04 1.25
C SER A 46 -9.57 -0.91 0.63
N LEU A 47 -10.04 -1.94 -0.08
CA LEU A 47 -11.31 -1.94 -0.82
C LEU A 47 -12.54 -1.43 -0.01
N PRO A 48 -12.75 -1.86 1.24
CA PRO A 48 -13.85 -1.42 2.09
C PRO A 48 -13.72 0.00 2.61
N GLU A 49 -12.51 0.50 2.87
CA GLU A 49 -12.32 1.94 3.11
C GLU A 49 -12.79 2.74 1.90
N MET A 50 -12.49 2.27 0.69
CA MET A 50 -12.96 2.90 -0.55
C MET A 50 -14.49 2.84 -0.70
N ILE A 51 -15.12 1.74 -0.28
CA ILE A 51 -16.59 1.60 -0.24
C ILE A 51 -17.20 2.56 0.80
N ILE A 52 -16.58 2.69 1.98
CA ILE A 52 -17.03 3.60 3.04
C ILE A 52 -16.85 5.05 2.61
N LEU A 53 -15.67 5.43 2.11
CA LEU A 53 -15.37 6.76 1.59
C LEU A 53 -16.31 7.13 0.45
N ARG A 54 -16.71 6.19 -0.41
CA ARG A 54 -17.70 6.44 -1.48
C ARG A 54 -19.10 6.79 -0.97
N LYS A 55 -19.46 6.40 0.26
CA LYS A 55 -20.74 6.80 0.87
C LYS A 55 -20.73 8.24 1.38
N VAL A 56 -19.57 8.82 1.65
CA VAL A 56 -19.43 10.17 2.25
C VAL A 56 -18.71 11.18 1.36
N LEU A 57 -17.92 10.73 0.38
CA LEU A 57 -17.13 11.57 -0.52
C LEU A 57 -17.55 11.41 -1.99
N LYS A 58 -17.44 12.50 -2.75
CA LYS A 58 -17.59 12.49 -4.21
C LYS A 58 -16.43 11.74 -4.86
N LEU A 59 -16.69 11.07 -6.00
CA LEU A 59 -15.69 10.27 -6.73
C LEU A 59 -14.37 11.03 -7.00
N ARG A 60 -14.47 12.35 -7.26
CA ARG A 60 -13.31 13.23 -7.46
C ARG A 60 -12.40 13.30 -6.22
N LEU A 61 -12.95 13.38 -5.01
CA LEU A 61 -12.18 13.46 -3.77
C LEU A 61 -11.49 12.14 -3.44
N ILE A 62 -12.14 11.02 -3.79
CA ILE A 62 -11.58 9.68 -3.65
C ILE A 62 -10.37 9.51 -4.57
N ALA A 63 -10.47 9.95 -5.82
CA ALA A 63 -9.33 9.93 -6.74
C ALA A 63 -8.15 10.78 -6.22
N THR A 64 -8.42 11.96 -5.65
CA THR A 64 -7.38 12.80 -5.05
C THR A 64 -6.75 12.12 -3.83
N PHE A 65 -7.56 11.53 -2.94
CA PHE A 65 -7.08 10.80 -1.77
C PHE A 65 -6.14 9.66 -2.18
N VAL A 66 -6.58 8.80 -3.10
CA VAL A 66 -5.77 7.69 -3.61
C VAL A 66 -4.48 8.20 -4.24
N GLY A 67 -4.55 9.26 -5.05
CA GLY A 67 -3.37 9.85 -5.69
C GLY A 67 -2.34 10.35 -4.67
N VAL A 68 -2.77 11.09 -3.66
CA VAL A 68 -1.88 11.62 -2.62
C VAL A 68 -1.26 10.51 -1.79
N VAL A 69 -2.09 9.54 -1.34
CA VAL A 69 -1.63 8.41 -0.52
C VAL A 69 -0.66 7.53 -1.30
N ALA A 70 -1.00 7.17 -2.54
CA ALA A 70 -0.13 6.36 -3.39
C ALA A 70 1.21 7.06 -3.66
N THR A 71 1.19 8.37 -3.91
CA THR A 71 2.42 9.16 -4.12
C THR A 71 3.29 9.18 -2.87
N GLY A 72 2.68 9.36 -1.69
CA GLY A 72 3.40 9.30 -0.40
C GLY A 72 4.03 7.93 -0.15
N ILE A 73 3.31 6.84 -0.40
CA ILE A 73 3.81 5.47 -0.26
C ILE A 73 5.00 5.22 -1.20
N LEU A 74 4.90 5.66 -2.45
CA LEU A 74 5.98 5.52 -3.42
C LEU A 74 7.21 6.32 -3.00
N LEU A 75 7.04 7.57 -2.55
CA LEU A 75 8.14 8.40 -2.05
C LEU A 75 8.84 7.74 -0.87
N VAL A 76 8.10 7.27 0.14
CA VAL A 76 8.67 6.59 1.30
C VAL A 76 9.40 5.31 0.87
N GLY A 77 8.78 4.48 0.02
CA GLY A 77 9.40 3.27 -0.49
C GLY A 77 10.69 3.53 -1.27
N PHE A 78 10.72 4.60 -2.07
CA PHE A 78 11.88 4.99 -2.85
C PHE A 78 13.01 5.53 -1.96
N VAL A 79 12.68 6.37 -0.98
CA VAL A 79 13.65 6.91 0.00
C VAL A 79 14.26 5.77 0.80
N PHE A 80 13.45 4.84 1.31
CA PHE A 80 13.97 3.70 2.07
C PHE A 80 14.83 2.78 1.20
N ASN A 81 14.46 2.54 -0.06
CA ASN A 81 15.27 1.73 -0.98
C ASN A 81 16.56 2.41 -1.45
N ALA A 82 16.63 3.74 -1.39
CA ALA A 82 17.81 4.50 -1.77
C ALA A 82 18.80 4.67 -0.60
N VAL A 83 18.30 4.68 0.65
CA VAL A 83 19.11 4.87 1.86
C VAL A 83 19.55 3.55 2.48
N LEU A 84 18.77 2.47 2.31
CA LEU A 84 18.95 1.17 2.97
C LEU A 84 18.93 0.02 1.96
#